data_AF-Q4QKA7-F1
#
_entry.id   AF-Q4QKA7-F1
#
_cell.length_a   1.000
_cell.length_b   1.000
_cell.length_c   1.000
_cell.angle_alpha   90.00
_cell.angle_beta   90.00
_cell.angle_gamma   90.00
#
_symmetry.space_group_name_H-M   'P 1'
#
loop_
_entity.id
_entity.type
_entity.pdbx_description
1 polymer ?
#
loop_
_entity_poly.entity_id
_entity_poly.type
_entity_poly.pdbx_seq_one_letter_code
_entity_poly.pdbx_strand_id
1 'polypeptide(L)' 'MSYCDEIFIYDNSSIAPELIFQLKDNCITQFSEFLPSWCEKILNNLRNLGFEKIF' A
#
# COMPACT_ATOMS: atom_id res chain seq x y z
N MET A 1 -4.33 16.40 15.60
CA MET A 1 -3.68 16.28 14.28
C MET A 1 -3.18 14.86 14.13
N SER A 2 -3.60 14.13 13.11
CA SER A 2 -2.76 13.05 12.58
C SER A 2 -1.57 13.76 11.93
N TYR A 3 -0.34 13.42 12.34
CA TYR A 3 0.88 13.97 11.71
C TYR A 3 1.36 13.09 10.54
N CYS A 4 0.57 12.07 10.18
CA CYS A 4 0.92 11.14 9.12
C CYS A 4 0.04 11.48 7.91
N ASP A 5 0.58 12.35 7.07
CA ASP A 5 -0.06 12.76 5.82
C ASP A 5 0.07 11.66 4.74
N GLU A 6 1.09 10.81 4.87
CA GLU A 6 1.49 9.88 3.81
C GLU A 6 2.27 8.68 4.35
N ILE A 7 2.00 7.49 3.78
CA ILE A 7 2.67 6.22 4.14
C ILE A 7 3.10 5.51 2.87
N PHE A 8 4.34 5.01 2.83
CA PHE A 8 4.83 4.13 1.77
C PHE A 8 5.03 2.71 2.29
N ILE A 9 4.58 1.72 1.52
CA ILE A 9 4.70 0.30 1.83
C ILE A 9 5.61 -0.35 0.78
N TYR A 10 6.66 -1.01 1.23
CA TYR A 10 7.65 -1.68 0.39
C TYR A 10 7.65 -3.19 0.64
N ASP A 11 7.90 -3.97 -0.41
CA ASP A 11 8.34 -5.36 -0.28
C ASP A 11 9.87 -5.41 -0.21
N ASN A 12 10.38 -5.87 0.93
CA ASN A 12 11.81 -6.02 1.17
C ASN A 12 12.25 -7.49 1.17
N SER A 13 11.45 -8.39 0.59
CA SER A 13 11.76 -9.82 0.53
C SER A 13 12.83 -10.19 -0.51
N SER A 14 13.08 -9.30 -1.49
CA SER A 14 14.08 -9.46 -2.53
C SER A 14 15.38 -8.73 -2.19
N ILE A 15 16.35 -8.77 -3.12
CA ILE A 15 17.65 -8.10 -2.98
C ILE A 15 17.54 -6.56 -2.99
N ALA A 16 16.48 -6.04 -3.60
CA ALA A 16 16.16 -4.62 -3.64
C ALA A 16 14.72 -4.40 -3.17
N PRO A 17 14.45 -3.33 -2.41
CA PRO A 17 13.11 -2.98 -1.97
C PRO A 17 12.25 -2.56 -3.16
N GLU A 18 11.04 -3.09 -3.25
CA GLU A 18 10.06 -2.71 -4.27
C GLU A 18 8.94 -1.89 -3.63
N LEU A 19 8.66 -0.69 -4.18
CA LEU A 19 7.54 0.12 -3.72
C LEU A 19 6.23 -0.54 -4.17
N ILE A 20 5.37 -0.87 -3.21
CA ILE A 20 4.10 -1.56 -3.48
C ILE A 20 2.93 -0.57 -3.42
N PHE A 21 2.78 0.14 -2.31
CA PHE A 21 1.65 1.05 -2.09
C PHE A 21 2.10 2.40 -1.52
N GLN A 22 1.33 3.44 -1.84
CA GLN A 22 1.29 4.72 -1.14
C GLN A 22 -0.12 4.91 -0.57
N LEU A 23 -0.20 5.30 0.70
CA LEU A 23 -1.44 5.69 1.36
C LEU A 23 -1.41 7.20 1.61
N LYS A 24 -2.38 7.92 1.07
CA LYS A 24 -2.49 9.37 1.21
C LYS A 24 -3.94 9.79 1.01
N ASP A 25 -4.47 10.67 1.87
CA ASP A 25 -5.84 11.18 1.75
C ASP A 25 -6.90 10.07 1.56
N ASN A 26 -6.83 9.01 2.37
CA ASN A 26 -7.63 7.78 2.28
C ASN A 26 -7.52 6.99 0.96
N CYS A 27 -6.54 7.32 0.13
CA CYS A 27 -6.34 6.67 -1.15
C CYS A 27 -5.16 5.71 -1.12
N ILE A 28 -5.27 4.62 -1.89
CA ILE A 28 -4.22 3.64 -2.13
C ILE A 28 -3.77 3.78 -3.58
N THR A 29 -2.53 4.18 -3.81
CA THR A 29 -1.88 4.10 -5.11
C THR A 29 -1.00 2.87 -5.12
N GLN A 30 -1.15 2.00 -6.13
CA GLN A 30 -0.33 0.80 -6.31
C GLN A 30 0.73 1.06 -7.38
N PHE A 31 1.99 0.73 -7.08
CA PHE A 31 3.11 0.92 -8.00
C PHE A 31 3.61 -0.38 -8.62
N SER A 32 3.57 -1.48 -7.88
CA SER A 32 4.00 -2.77 -8.40
C SER A 32 2.90 -3.48 -9.18
N GLU A 33 3.26 -4.07 -10.32
CA GLU A 33 2.35 -4.94 -11.11
C GLU A 33 2.15 -6.29 -10.43
N PHE A 34 3.16 -6.77 -9.69
CA PHE A 34 3.13 -8.06 -9.01
C PHE A 34 2.86 -7.86 -7.52
N LEU A 35 1.74 -8.40 -7.03
CA LEU A 35 1.45 -8.40 -5.60
C LEU A 35 1.74 -9.78 -5.00
N PRO A 36 2.77 -9.90 -4.13
CA PRO A 36 2.88 -11.04 -3.25
C PRO A 36 1.59 -11.28 -2.46
N SER A 37 1.33 -12.53 -2.06
CA SER A 37 0.10 -12.91 -1.36
C SER A 37 -0.13 -12.16 -0.04
N TRP A 38 0.93 -11.67 0.61
CA TRP A 38 0.80 -10.83 1.80
C TRP A 38 0.34 -9.40 1.46
N CYS A 39 0.75 -8.86 0.30
CA CYS A 39 0.29 -7.55 -0.19
C CYS A 39 -1.21 -7.57 -0.48
N GLU A 40 -1.74 -8.68 -1.00
CA GLU A 40 -3.19 -8.84 -1.21
C GLU A 40 -3.97 -8.78 0.11
N LYS A 41 -3.47 -9.43 1.16
CA LYS A 41 -4.08 -9.39 2.49
C LYS A 41 -4.07 -7.98 3.06
N ILE A 42 -2.95 -7.26 2.91
CA ILE A 42 -2.86 -5.86 3.34
C ILE A 42 -3.82 -4.98 2.55
N LEU A 43 -3.90 -5.12 1.23
CA LEU A 43 -4.81 -4.36 0.39
C LEU A 43 -6.27 -4.55 0.82
N ASN A 44 -6.67 -5.79 1.12
CA ASN A 44 -8.02 -6.08 1.61
C ASN A 44 -8.27 -5.46 3.00
N ASN A 45 -7.28 -5.52 3.90
CA ASN A 45 -7.40 -4.88 5.21
C ASN A 45 -7.52 -3.36 5.10
N LEU A 46 -6.73 -2.72 4.22
CA LEU A 46 -6.80 -1.28 3.97
C LEU A 46 -8.16 -0.88 3.41
N ARG A 47 -8.72 -1.66 2.48
CA ARG A 47 -10.09 -1.45 1.98
C ARG A 47 -11.14 -1.57 3.08
N ASN A 48 -11.01 -2.55 3.98
CA ASN A 48 -11.91 -2.71 5.12
C ASN A 48 -11.81 -1.53 6.12
N LEU A 49 -10.67 -0.84 6.16
CA LEU A 49 -10.47 0.39 6.95
C LEU A 49 -10.99 1.65 6.24
N GLY A 50 -11.56 1.53 5.05
CA GLY A 50 -12.14 2.65 4.29
C GLY A 50 -11.16 3.34 3.34
N PHE A 51 -10.00 2.75 3.06
CA PHE A 51 -9.12 3.26 2.00
C PHE A 51 -9.61 2.84 0.61
N GLU A 52 -9.58 3.76 -0.34
CA GLU A 52 -10.00 3.55 -1.72
C GLU A 52 -8.80 3.37 -2.64
N LYS A 53 -8.76 2.30 -3.42
CA LYS A 53 -7.70 2.11 -4.41
C LYS A 53 -8.02 2.98 -5.63
N ILE A 54 -7.13 3.93 -5.94
CA ILE A 54 -7.21 4.70 -7.18
C ILE A 54 -6.41 3.94 -8.26
N PHE A 55 -6.93 3.93 -9.48
CA PHE A 55 -6.35 3.23 -10.64
C PHE A 55 -5.13 3.95 -11.20
#